data_AF-A0A3D3S2D8-F1
#
_entry.id   AF-A0A3D3S2D8-F1
#
_cell.length_a   1.000
_cell.length_b   1.000
_cell.length_c   1.000
_cell.angle_alpha   90.00
_cell.angle_beta   90.00
_cell.angle_gamma   90.00
#
_symmetry.space_group_name_H-M   'P 1'
#
loop_
_entity.id
_entity.type
_entity.pdbx_description
1 polymer ?
#
loop_
_entity_poly.entity_id
_entity_poly.type
_entity_poly.pdbx_seq_one_letter_code
_entity_poly.pdbx_strand_id
1 'polypeptide(L)'
;MHDTVVIDFGMGNLRSVAKALECAGARVRVSGDPRDIRAASRVVFPGQGAMGACVTRITEHGLAEAVREAARNKPFLGICLGLQALFDFSEEDGGVPGLGLVAGRVRRFPVDERLPGGERLKVPHMGWNQVAF
;
A
#
# COMPACT_ATOMS: atom_id res chain seq x y z
N MET A 1 24.93 -5.43 -1.19
CA MET A 1 23.90 -4.50 -1.68
C MET A 1 22.53 -5.05 -1.30
N HIS A 2 21.67 -4.24 -0.68
CA HIS A 2 20.26 -4.60 -0.47
C HIS A 2 19.54 -4.50 -1.82
N ASP A 3 18.75 -5.50 -2.17
CA ASP A 3 18.05 -5.56 -3.46
C ASP A 3 16.60 -5.09 -3.37
N THR A 4 16.06 -5.00 -2.15
CA THR A 4 14.66 -4.66 -1.88
C THR A 4 14.57 -3.50 -0.89
N VAL A 5 13.83 -2.46 -1.24
CA VAL A 5 13.50 -1.34 -0.34
C VAL A 5 12.06 -1.42 0.11
N VAL A 6 11.84 -1.35 1.43
CA VAL A 6 10.53 -1.12 2.04
C VAL A 6 10.44 0.37 2.34
N ILE A 7 9.43 1.03 1.76
CA ILE A 7 9.27 2.48 1.87
C ILE A 7 8.83 2.85 3.28
N ASP A 8 9.60 3.71 3.93
CA ASP A 8 9.27 4.33 5.21
C ASP A 8 8.82 5.78 4.98
N PHE A 9 7.55 6.03 5.22
CA PHE A 9 6.93 7.36 5.16
C PHE A 9 6.25 7.68 6.51
N GLY A 10 6.73 7.06 7.59
CA GLY A 10 6.20 7.24 8.95
C GLY A 10 4.90 6.47 9.23
N MET A 11 4.50 5.54 8.36
CA MET A 11 3.28 4.73 8.51
C MET A 11 3.52 3.27 8.06
N GLY A 12 2.67 2.37 8.56
CA GLY A 12 2.73 0.94 8.25
C GLY A 12 3.42 0.08 9.31
N ASN A 13 3.25 -1.23 9.20
CA ASN A 13 3.91 -2.21 10.05
C ASN A 13 5.28 -2.61 9.46
N LEU A 14 6.19 -1.64 9.38
CA LEU A 14 7.47 -1.76 8.67
C LEU A 14 8.30 -2.94 9.16
N ARG A 15 8.35 -3.15 10.48
CA ARG A 15 9.13 -4.24 11.10
C ARG A 15 8.63 -5.61 10.65
N SER A 16 7.32 -5.84 10.67
CA SER A 16 6.78 -7.16 10.30
C SER A 16 6.94 -7.43 8.80
N VAL A 17 6.71 -6.42 7.96
CA VAL A 17 6.92 -6.52 6.51
C VAL A 17 8.38 -6.83 6.19
N ALA A 18 9.32 -6.08 6.78
CA ALA A 18 10.74 -6.33 6.58
C ALA A 18 11.16 -7.73 7.02
N LYS A 19 10.72 -8.18 8.20
CA LYS A 19 11.03 -9.53 8.71
C LYS A 19 10.43 -10.64 7.85
N ALA A 20 9.22 -10.46 7.33
CA ALA A 20 8.60 -11.43 6.42
C ALA A 20 9.38 -11.55 5.11
N LEU A 21 9.82 -10.43 4.55
CA LEU A 21 10.64 -10.41 3.33
C LEU A 21 12.03 -11.01 3.56
N GLU A 22 12.66 -10.72 4.69
CA GLU A 22 13.94 -11.35 5.10
C GLU A 22 13.78 -12.86 5.27
N CYS A 23 12.69 -13.32 5.90
CA CYS A 23 12.36 -14.75 6.04
C CYS A 23 12.16 -15.41 4.68
N ALA A 24 11.58 -14.71 3.71
CA ALA A 24 11.46 -15.14 2.32
C ALA A 24 12.77 -15.05 1.51
N GLY A 25 13.89 -14.66 2.15
CA GLY A 25 15.23 -14.62 1.55
C GLY A 25 15.65 -13.28 0.93
N ALA A 26 14.84 -12.23 1.05
CA ALA A 26 15.18 -10.90 0.51
C ALA A 26 16.20 -10.16 1.39
N ARG A 27 17.05 -9.33 0.78
CA ARG A 27 17.93 -8.40 1.52
C ARG A 27 17.26 -7.04 1.59
N VAL A 28 16.63 -6.77 2.73
CA VAL A 28 15.73 -5.63 2.89
C VAL A 28 16.44 -4.41 3.46
N ARG A 29 16.15 -3.24 2.90
CA ARG A 29 16.42 -1.94 3.51
C ARG A 29 15.11 -1.21 3.73
N VAL A 30 14.84 -0.78 4.96
CA VAL A 30 13.75 0.16 5.25
C VAL A 30 14.28 1.57 5.03
N SER A 31 13.64 2.39 4.20
CA SER A 31 14.11 3.75 3.92
C SER A 31 12.99 4.69 3.49
N GLY A 32 13.09 5.94 3.97
CA GLY A 32 12.32 7.09 3.53
C GLY A 32 13.12 8.06 2.66
N ASP A 33 14.21 7.61 2.04
CA ASP A 33 14.97 8.41 1.08
C ASP A 33 14.55 8.06 -0.36
N PRO A 34 14.08 9.05 -1.16
CA PRO A 34 13.76 8.84 -2.58
C PRO A 34 14.90 8.21 -3.39
N ARG A 35 16.16 8.47 -3.02
CA ARG A 35 17.35 7.91 -3.70
C ARG A 35 17.46 6.41 -3.50
N ASP A 36 17.12 5.91 -2.31
CA ASP A 36 17.14 4.48 -2.03
C ASP A 36 16.05 3.76 -2.84
N ILE A 37 14.86 4.34 -2.95
CA ILE A 37 13.75 3.79 -3.76
C ILE A 37 14.14 3.69 -5.24
N ARG A 38 14.78 4.75 -5.77
CA ARG A 38 15.25 4.78 -7.15
C ARG A 38 16.38 3.78 -7.42
N ALA A 39 17.29 3.61 -6.46
CA ALA A 39 18.42 2.69 -6.60
C ALA A 39 18.04 1.21 -6.38
N ALA A 40 16.96 0.92 -5.66
CA ALA A 40 16.55 -0.44 -5.34
C ALA A 40 16.17 -1.25 -6.60
N SER A 41 16.46 -2.56 -6.59
CA SER A 41 16.01 -3.47 -7.65
C SER A 41 14.53 -3.82 -7.52
N ARG A 42 14.00 -3.84 -6.29
CA ARG A 42 12.59 -4.12 -5.97
C ARG A 42 12.09 -3.15 -4.89
N VAL A 43 10.82 -2.81 -4.93
CA VAL A 43 10.21 -1.87 -3.98
C VAL A 43 8.95 -2.46 -3.36
N VAL A 44 8.81 -2.29 -2.06
CA VAL A 44 7.60 -2.63 -1.31
C VAL A 44 7.05 -1.36 -0.69
N PHE A 45 5.79 -1.05 -1.01
CA PHE A 45 5.04 0.06 -0.47
C PHE A 45 3.99 -0.47 0.52
N PRO A 46 4.32 -0.53 1.83
CA PRO A 46 3.35 -0.92 2.84
C PRO A 46 2.41 0.25 3.18
N GLY A 47 1.31 -0.03 3.88
CA GLY A 47 0.52 1.03 4.49
C GLY A 47 -0.57 0.51 5.41
N GLN A 48 -0.94 1.32 6.39
CA GLN A 48 -2.05 1.10 7.32
C GLN A 48 -2.62 2.47 7.75
N GLY A 49 -3.87 2.53 8.20
CA GLY A 49 -4.52 3.78 8.60
C GLY A 49 -5.33 4.40 7.47
N ALA A 50 -5.47 5.73 7.49
CA ALA A 50 -6.29 6.48 6.54
C ALA A 50 -5.51 6.89 5.27
N MET A 51 -6.17 6.82 4.12
CA MET A 51 -5.70 7.23 2.81
C MET A 51 -5.24 8.68 2.78
N GLY A 52 -6.01 9.59 3.38
CA GLY A 52 -5.64 11.01 3.46
C GLY A 52 -4.28 11.20 4.13
N ALA A 53 -4.07 10.55 5.28
CA ALA A 53 -2.79 10.60 5.99
C ALA A 53 -1.65 9.96 5.17
N CYS A 54 -1.93 8.86 4.46
CA CYS A 54 -0.93 8.21 3.60
C CYS A 54 -0.48 9.11 2.45
N VAL A 55 -1.41 9.73 1.72
CA VAL A 55 -1.12 10.62 0.59
C VAL A 55 -0.45 11.91 1.05
N THR A 56 -0.87 12.47 2.18
CA THR A 56 -0.20 13.63 2.79
C THR A 56 1.25 13.30 3.13
N ARG A 57 1.51 12.22 3.89
CA ARG A 57 2.87 11.87 4.32
C ARG A 57 3.78 11.52 3.16
N ILE A 58 3.31 10.74 2.18
CA ILE A 58 4.17 10.39 1.04
C ILE A 58 4.57 11.64 0.24
N THR A 59 3.71 12.66 0.22
CA THR A 59 3.98 13.95 -0.43
C THR A 59 4.91 14.81 0.41
N GLU A 60 4.66 14.96 1.71
CA GLU A 60 5.49 15.74 2.65
C GLU A 60 6.93 15.19 2.75
N HIS A 61 7.08 13.86 2.68
CA HIS A 61 8.38 13.20 2.65
C HIS A 61 9.06 13.23 1.27
N GLY A 62 8.44 13.84 0.25
CA GLY A 62 9.00 13.94 -1.10
C GLY A 62 9.13 12.59 -1.83
N LEU A 63 8.35 11.59 -1.42
CA LEU A 63 8.45 10.21 -1.89
C LEU A 63 7.54 9.92 -3.09
N ALA A 64 6.45 10.67 -3.26
CA ALA A 64 5.39 10.39 -4.23
C ALA A 64 5.93 10.08 -5.64
N GLU A 65 6.85 10.89 -6.15
CA GLU A 65 7.38 10.68 -7.51
C GLU A 65 8.31 9.49 -7.60
N ALA A 66 9.16 9.26 -6.60
CA ALA A 66 10.02 8.07 -6.56
C ALA A 66 9.18 6.78 -6.49
N VAL A 67 8.04 6.80 -5.81
CA VAL A 67 7.09 5.69 -5.78
C VAL A 67 6.45 5.47 -7.14
N ARG A 68 5.99 6.53 -7.83
CA ARG A 68 5.45 6.41 -9.20
C ARG A 68 6.48 5.89 -10.20
N GLU A 69 7.69 6.42 -10.15
CA GLU A 69 8.80 5.95 -10.99
C GLU A 69 9.10 4.47 -10.72
N ALA A 70 9.17 4.04 -9.46
CA ALA A 70 9.41 2.65 -9.11
C ALA A 70 8.27 1.73 -9.58
N ALA A 71 7.02 2.09 -9.34
CA ALA A 71 5.87 1.28 -9.72
C ALA A 71 5.77 1.04 -11.23
N ARG A 72 6.28 1.96 -12.06
CA ARG A 72 6.29 1.84 -13.52
C ARG A 72 7.46 1.01 -14.07
N ASN A 73 8.60 1.00 -13.38
CA ASN A 73 9.87 0.60 -14.01
C ASN A 73 10.55 -0.63 -13.36
N LYS A 74 10.04 -1.13 -12.23
CA LYS A 74 10.65 -2.26 -11.52
C LYS A 74 9.61 -3.07 -10.74
N PRO A 75 9.92 -4.30 -10.29
CA PRO A 75 9.04 -5.06 -9.43
C PRO A 75 8.62 -4.25 -8.20
N PHE A 76 7.31 -4.07 -8.06
CA PHE A 76 6.70 -3.21 -7.06
C PHE A 76 5.56 -3.97 -6.38
N LEU A 77 5.53 -3.94 -5.04
CA LEU A 77 4.48 -4.58 -4.23
C LEU A 77 3.82 -3.54 -3.32
N GLY A 78 2.56 -3.21 -3.59
CA GLY A 78 1.71 -2.46 -2.67
C GLY A 78 1.03 -3.39 -1.67
N ILE A 79 1.08 -3.09 -0.37
CA ILE A 79 0.43 -3.88 0.68
C ILE A 79 -0.62 -3.04 1.39
N CYS A 80 -1.86 -3.53 1.44
CA CYS A 80 -3.00 -2.88 2.09
C CYS A 80 -3.19 -1.44 1.59
N LEU A 81 -2.97 -0.43 2.43
CA LEU A 81 -3.13 0.97 2.02
C LEU A 81 -2.12 1.37 0.94
N GLY A 82 -0.94 0.75 0.89
CA GLY A 82 0.04 1.00 -0.17
C GLY A 82 -0.43 0.49 -1.55
N LEU A 83 -1.31 -0.53 -1.59
CA LEU A 83 -1.99 -0.94 -2.83
C LEU A 83 -3.09 0.06 -3.19
N GLN A 84 -3.93 0.40 -2.22
CA GLN A 84 -5.05 1.33 -2.42
C GLN A 84 -4.59 2.69 -2.92
N ALA A 85 -3.46 3.19 -2.40
CA ALA A 85 -2.82 4.43 -2.81
C ALA A 85 -2.40 4.46 -4.30
N LEU A 86 -2.27 3.32 -4.98
CA LEU A 86 -1.92 3.29 -6.41
C LEU A 86 -3.09 3.70 -7.31
N PHE A 87 -4.33 3.61 -6.83
CA PHE A 87 -5.51 3.97 -7.61
C PHE A 87 -5.62 5.49 -7.81
N ASP A 88 -6.56 5.93 -8.67
CA ASP A 88 -6.83 7.35 -8.87
C ASP A 88 -7.41 8.01 -7.63
N PHE A 89 -8.25 7.29 -6.87
CA PHE A 89 -9.08 7.90 -5.84
C PHE A 89 -9.57 6.88 -4.78
N SER A 90 -9.79 7.36 -3.56
CA SER A 90 -10.50 6.66 -2.48
C SER A 90 -11.70 7.47 -2.01
N GLU A 91 -12.82 6.81 -1.71
CA GLU A 91 -14.02 7.44 -1.11
C GLU A 91 -13.85 7.81 0.37
N GLU A 92 -12.76 7.38 1.02
CA GLU A 92 -12.51 7.67 2.43
C GLU A 92 -12.45 9.18 2.72
N ASP A 93 -12.94 9.60 3.89
CA ASP A 93 -12.91 10.98 4.39
C ASP A 93 -13.46 12.04 3.43
N GLY A 94 -14.48 11.69 2.63
CA GLY A 94 -15.09 12.61 1.67
C GLY A 94 -14.37 12.70 0.33
N GLY A 95 -13.32 11.88 0.13
CA GLY A 95 -12.62 11.75 -1.14
C GLY A 95 -11.16 12.12 -1.07
N VAL A 96 -10.28 11.19 -1.42
CA VAL A 96 -8.83 11.40 -1.43
C VAL A 96 -8.25 10.98 -2.77
N PRO A 97 -7.58 11.88 -3.51
CA PRO A 97 -6.79 11.51 -4.70
C PRO A 97 -5.66 10.55 -4.32
N GLY A 98 -5.50 9.47 -5.06
CA GLY A 98 -4.37 8.57 -4.92
C GLY A 98 -3.17 8.99 -5.78
N LEU A 99 -2.26 8.05 -6.05
CA LEU A 99 -1.07 8.27 -6.86
C LEU A 99 -1.34 8.21 -8.38
N GLY A 100 -2.51 7.73 -8.80
CA GLY A 100 -2.95 7.73 -10.20
C GLY A 100 -2.11 6.81 -11.10
N LEU A 101 -1.73 5.63 -10.59
CA LEU A 101 -0.99 4.61 -11.34
C LEU A 101 -1.92 3.53 -11.90
N VAL A 102 -3.06 3.31 -11.25
CA VAL A 102 -4.08 2.34 -11.63
C VAL A 102 -5.41 3.06 -11.76
N ALA A 103 -6.05 2.93 -12.92
CA ALA A 103 -7.36 3.54 -13.12
C ALA A 103 -8.40 2.92 -12.16
N GLY A 104 -9.16 3.75 -11.45
CA GLY A 104 -10.26 3.28 -10.62
C GLY A 104 -10.37 3.93 -9.24
N ARG A 105 -11.33 3.44 -8.46
CA ARG A 105 -11.70 4.00 -7.16
C ARG A 105 -11.75 2.93 -6.08
N VAL A 106 -11.10 3.20 -4.95
CA VAL A 106 -11.24 2.42 -3.72
C VAL A 106 -12.53 2.85 -3.04
N ARG A 107 -13.46 1.90 -2.88
CA ARG A 107 -14.82 2.17 -2.37
C ARG A 107 -15.04 1.57 -1.00
N ARG A 108 -15.93 2.20 -0.24
CA ARG A 108 -16.41 1.61 1.01
C ARG A 108 -17.23 0.35 0.70
N PHE A 109 -17.06 -0.70 1.50
CA PHE A 109 -17.96 -1.86 1.42
C PHE A 109 -19.43 -1.45 1.64
N PRO A 110 -20.38 -2.01 0.88
CA PRO A 110 -21.79 -1.71 1.10
C PRO A 110 -22.24 -2.26 2.46
N VAL A 111 -22.73 -1.36 3.31
CA VAL A 111 -23.12 -1.68 4.70
C VAL A 111 -24.34 -2.62 4.82
N ASP A 112 -25.14 -2.69 3.76
CA ASP A 112 -26.34 -3.52 3.68
C ASP A 112 -26.10 -4.86 2.95
N GLU A 113 -24.85 -5.13 2.54
CA GLU A 113 -24.49 -6.38 1.88
C GLU A 113 -24.62 -7.57 2.85
N ARG A 114 -25.05 -8.72 2.32
CA ARG A 114 -25.16 -9.97 3.07
C ARG A 114 -24.21 -11.03 2.50
N LEU A 115 -23.53 -11.74 3.39
CA LEU A 115 -22.67 -12.86 3.05
C LEU A 115 -23.51 -14.07 2.60
N PRO A 116 -22.91 -15.04 1.87
CA PRO A 116 -23.51 -16.36 1.69
C PRO A 116 -23.86 -16.96 3.06
N GLY A 117 -25.15 -17.21 3.31
CA GLY A 117 -25.68 -17.59 4.63
C GLY A 117 -26.58 -16.53 5.29
N GLY A 118 -26.70 -15.34 4.70
CA GLY A 118 -27.67 -14.32 5.10
C GLY A 118 -27.22 -13.39 6.22
N GLU A 119 -26.02 -13.58 6.77
CA GLU A 119 -25.44 -12.67 7.75
C GLU A 119 -25.06 -11.33 7.12
N ARG A 120 -25.25 -10.23 7.86
CA ARG A 120 -24.84 -8.89 7.41
C ARG A 120 -23.32 -8.79 7.40
N LEU A 121 -22.76 -8.23 6.32
CA LEU A 121 -21.35 -7.92 6.23
C LEU A 121 -20.95 -6.90 7.31
N LYS A 122 -20.01 -7.27 8.18
CA LYS A 122 -19.42 -6.34 9.16
C LYS A 122 -18.36 -5.48 8.48
N VAL A 123 -18.40 -4.17 8.70
CA VAL A 123 -17.45 -3.20 8.16
C VAL A 123 -16.68 -2.53 9.31
N PRO A 124 -15.34 -2.52 9.32
CA PRO A 124 -14.45 -3.08 8.30
C PRO A 124 -14.48 -4.61 8.27
N HIS A 125 -14.14 -5.19 7.11
CA HIS A 125 -13.93 -6.63 7.00
C HIS A 125 -12.69 -7.03 7.81
N MET A 126 -12.91 -7.80 8.88
CA MET A 126 -11.86 -8.28 9.79
C MET A 126 -11.95 -9.79 9.89
N GLY A 127 -10.97 -10.50 9.35
CA GLY A 127 -10.96 -11.96 9.37
C GLY A 127 -10.19 -12.55 8.18
N TRP A 128 -10.47 -13.83 7.93
CA TRP A 128 -9.88 -14.60 6.85
C TRP A 128 -10.86 -14.70 5.68
N ASN A 129 -10.36 -14.52 4.47
CA ASN A 129 -11.16 -14.65 3.25
C ASN A 129 -10.35 -15.44 2.20
N GLN A 130 -11.03 -15.94 1.17
CA GLN A 130 -10.44 -16.75 0.12
C GLN A 130 -10.40 -15.97 -1.20
N VAL A 131 -9.33 -16.15 -1.96
CA VAL A 131 -9.22 -15.66 -3.33
C VAL A 131 -9.75 -16.72 -4.29
N ALA A 132 -10.50 -16.30 -5.31
CA ALA A 132 -10.91 -17.13 -6.44
C ALA A 132 -10.11 -16.69 -7.68
N PHE A 133 -9.66 -17.66 -8.48
CA PHE A 133 -8.85 -17.44 -9.69
C PHE A 133 -9.57 -17.99 -10.92
#